data_AF-A0A954LW11-F1
#
_entry.id   AF-A0A954LW11-F1
#
_cell.length_a   1.000
_cell.length_b   1.000
_cell.length_c   1.000
_cell.angle_alpha   90.00
_cell.angle_beta   90.00
_cell.angle_gamma   90.00
#
_symmetry.space_group_name_H-M   'P 1'
#
loop_
_entity.id
_entity.type
_entity.pdbx_description
1 polymer ?
#
loop_
_entity_poly.entity_id
_entity_poly.type
_entity_poly.pdbx_seq_one_letter_code
_entity_poly.pdbx_strand_id
1 'polypeptide(L)'
;MHRVKDLQRRRSEVVERGFAHVCETGGGRRSWLRGIDNVRKRHLLSAVSHNLGLVLRKLLGTGKVRQFAMLCSRLSTAVNVLAGPHSRLQPSTTICSRQFSTFRPNTPTRILTA
;
A
#
# COMPACT_ATOMS: atom_id res chain seq x y z
N MET A 1 -24.38 28.33 -17.46
CA MET A 1 -24.36 26.84 -17.36
C MET A 1 -22.97 26.18 -17.55
N HIS A 2 -21.86 26.92 -17.73
CA HIS A 2 -20.52 26.32 -17.91
C HIS A 2 -19.90 25.76 -16.61
N ARG A 3 -20.11 26.42 -15.47
CA ARG A 3 -19.53 26.03 -14.16
C ARG A 3 -19.84 24.59 -13.74
N VAL A 4 -21.04 24.09 -14.00
CA VAL A 4 -21.44 22.71 -13.62
C VAL A 4 -20.71 21.68 -14.49
N LYS A 5 -20.60 21.94 -15.80
CA LYS A 5 -19.87 21.08 -16.75
C LYS A 5 -18.38 21.01 -16.42
N ASP A 6 -17.78 22.15 -16.07
CA ASP A 6 -16.37 22.22 -15.67
C ASP A 6 -16.10 21.47 -14.37
N LEU A 7 -17.01 21.56 -13.39
CA LEU A 7 -16.91 20.81 -12.14
C LEU A 7 -17.04 19.30 -12.36
N GLN A 8 -17.96 18.88 -13.24
CA GLN A 8 -18.12 17.46 -13.62
C GLN A 8 -16.87 16.93 -14.31
N ARG A 9 -16.28 17.71 -15.23
CA ARG A 9 -15.04 17.34 -15.92
C ARG A 9 -13.85 17.21 -14.97
N ARG A 10 -13.68 18.15 -14.03
CA ARG A 10 -12.62 18.06 -13.02
C ARG A 10 -12.79 16.83 -12.12
N ARG A 11 -14.03 16.49 -11.76
CA ARG A 11 -14.32 15.31 -10.94
C ARG A 11 -13.94 14.02 -11.65
N SER A 12 -14.27 13.87 -12.93
CA SER A 12 -13.87 12.68 -13.69
C SER A 12 -12.35 12.63 -13.89
N GLU A 13 -11.72 13.75 -14.24
CA GLU A 13 -10.28 13.81 -14.50
C GLU A 13 -9.42 13.41 -13.29
N VAL A 14 -9.78 13.86 -12.08
CA VAL A 14 -9.06 13.50 -10.86
C VAL A 14 -9.15 11.99 -10.59
N VAL A 15 -10.30 11.39 -10.84
CA VAL A 15 -10.52 9.95 -10.67
C VAL A 15 -9.74 9.16 -11.73
N GLU A 16 -9.92 9.50 -13.02
CA GLU A 16 -9.29 8.81 -14.15
C GLU A 16 -7.76 8.84 -14.08
N ARG A 17 -7.15 9.95 -13.61
CA ARG A 17 -5.70 10.07 -13.48
C ARG A 17 -5.10 9.04 -12.52
N GLY A 18 -5.75 8.77 -11.39
CA GLY A 18 -5.30 7.74 -10.44
C GLY A 18 -5.49 6.33 -11.00
N PHE A 19 -6.62 6.10 -11.67
CA PHE A 19 -6.90 4.82 -12.31
C PHE A 19 -5.99 4.52 -13.51
N ALA A 20 -5.52 5.53 -14.26
CA ALA A 20 -4.56 5.33 -15.35
C ALA A 20 -3.29 4.60 -14.84
N HIS A 21 -2.73 5.04 -13.72
CA HIS A 21 -1.53 4.41 -13.17
C HIS A 21 -1.79 3.03 -12.54
N VAL A 22 -2.93 2.83 -11.88
CA VAL A 22 -3.25 1.55 -11.21
C VAL A 22 -3.72 0.50 -12.22
N CYS A 23 -4.57 0.87 -13.18
CA CYS A 23 -5.22 -0.04 -14.13
C CYS A 23 -4.42 -0.25 -15.41
N GLU A 24 -3.82 0.80 -15.98
CA GLU A 24 -3.11 0.72 -17.26
C GLU A 24 -1.64 0.38 -17.03
N THR A 25 -0.84 1.31 -16.50
CA THR A 25 0.59 1.10 -16.24
C THR A 25 0.82 -0.01 -15.21
N GLY A 26 0.05 -0.01 -14.13
CA GLY A 26 0.11 -0.99 -13.05
C GLY A 26 -0.55 -2.34 -13.36
N GLY A 27 -1.19 -2.48 -14.53
CA GLY A 27 -1.80 -3.73 -14.97
C GLY A 27 -2.94 -4.22 -14.07
N GLY A 28 -3.58 -3.35 -13.30
CA GLY A 28 -4.64 -3.71 -12.35
C GLY A 28 -5.90 -4.32 -12.99
N ARG A 29 -6.09 -4.15 -14.31
CA ARG A 29 -7.16 -4.81 -15.09
C ARG A 29 -6.83 -6.25 -15.49
N ARG A 30 -5.54 -6.64 -15.47
CA ARG A 30 -5.08 -7.98 -15.89
C ARG A 30 -4.68 -8.79 -14.67
N SER A 31 -5.54 -9.73 -14.27
CA SER A 31 -5.24 -10.67 -13.17
C SER A 31 -5.46 -12.11 -13.60
N TRP A 32 -4.44 -12.94 -13.39
CA TRP A 32 -4.51 -14.40 -13.58
C TRP A 32 -5.07 -15.14 -12.35
N LEU A 33 -5.50 -14.40 -11.33
CA LEU A 33 -6.09 -14.96 -10.11
C LEU A 33 -7.50 -15.49 -10.41
N ARG A 34 -7.83 -16.65 -9.84
CA ARG A 34 -9.17 -17.24 -9.93
C ARG A 34 -10.03 -16.79 -8.74
N GLY A 35 -11.31 -16.53 -9.00
CA GLY A 35 -12.29 -16.07 -8.01
C GLY A 35 -12.31 -14.55 -7.83
N ILE A 36 -13.53 -13.98 -7.76
CA ILE A 36 -13.77 -12.54 -7.68
C ILE A 36 -13.12 -11.93 -6.43
N ASP A 37 -13.14 -12.63 -5.29
CA ASP A 37 -12.52 -12.15 -4.05
C ASP A 37 -11.01 -11.97 -4.17
N ASN A 38 -10.32 -12.87 -4.85
CA ASN A 38 -8.87 -12.81 -5.01
C ASN A 38 -8.46 -11.67 -5.96
N VAL A 39 -9.23 -11.49 -7.04
CA VAL A 39 -9.05 -10.36 -7.97
C VAL A 39 -9.31 -9.03 -7.25
N ARG A 40 -10.39 -8.95 -6.44
CA ARG A 40 -10.73 -7.77 -5.66
C ARG A 40 -9.63 -7.40 -4.66
N LYS A 41 -9.11 -8.38 -3.91
CA LYS A 41 -8.00 -8.18 -2.97
C LYS A 41 -6.77 -7.61 -3.68
N ARG A 42 -6.40 -8.18 -4.83
CA ARG A 42 -5.27 -7.67 -5.63
C ARG A 42 -5.51 -6.23 -6.09
N HIS A 43 -6.69 -5.92 -6.61
CA HIS A 43 -7.01 -4.58 -7.08
C HIS A 43 -6.96 -3.54 -5.95
N LEU A 44 -7.51 -3.87 -4.78
CA LEU A 44 -7.46 -3.01 -3.59
C LEU A 44 -6.03 -2.77 -3.12
N LEU A 45 -5.18 -3.80 -3.09
CA LEU A 45 -3.77 -3.65 -2.72
C LEU A 45 -3.00 -2.73 -3.69
N SER A 46 -3.24 -2.86 -4.99
CA SER A 46 -2.66 -1.94 -5.98
C SER A 46 -3.13 -0.50 -5.80
N ALA A 47 -4.41 -0.27 -5.50
CA ALA A 47 -4.93 1.07 -5.22
C ALA A 47 -4.36 1.67 -3.92
N VAL A 48 -4.32 0.88 -2.84
CA VAL A 48 -3.77 1.32 -1.54
C VAL A 48 -2.28 1.65 -1.66
N SER A 49 -1.49 0.82 -2.34
CA SER A 49 -0.06 1.07 -2.53
C SER A 49 0.21 2.35 -3.33
N HIS A 50 -0.58 2.64 -4.38
CA HIS A 50 -0.48 3.89 -5.12
C HIS A 50 -0.80 5.12 -4.25
N ASN A 51 -1.90 5.07 -3.52
CA ASN A 51 -2.33 6.14 -2.63
C ASN A 51 -1.32 6.39 -1.49
N LEU A 52 -0.79 5.31 -0.90
CA LEU A 52 0.24 5.40 0.12
C LEU A 52 1.51 6.04 -0.43
N GLY A 53 1.93 5.70 -1.65
CA GLY A 53 3.06 6.35 -2.32
C GLY A 53 2.90 7.86 -2.49
N LEU A 54 1.67 8.34 -2.76
CA LEU A 54 1.35 9.76 -2.82
C LEU A 54 1.42 10.44 -1.45
N VAL A 55 0.87 9.80 -0.41
CA VAL A 55 0.94 10.30 0.97
C VAL A 55 2.38 10.38 1.44
N LEU A 56 3.17 9.33 1.23
CA LEU A 56 4.60 9.30 1.59
C LEU A 56 5.38 10.39 0.84
N ARG A 57 5.10 10.61 -0.45
CA ARG A 57 5.73 11.70 -1.21
C ARG A 57 5.41 13.08 -0.65
N LYS A 58 4.17 13.31 -0.17
CA LYS A 58 3.78 14.58 0.44
C LYS A 58 4.41 14.79 1.83
N LEU A 59 4.41 13.77 2.66
CA LEU A 59 4.89 13.87 4.04
C LEU A 59 6.43 13.85 4.13
N LEU A 60 7.10 13.10 3.27
CA LEU A 60 8.51 12.72 3.43
C LEU A 60 9.34 13.01 2.17
N GLY A 61 8.74 13.59 1.12
CA GLY A 61 9.39 13.83 -0.18
C GLY A 61 9.67 12.58 -1.02
N THR A 62 9.60 11.38 -0.42
CA THR A 62 9.93 10.11 -1.08
C THR A 62 8.70 9.21 -1.19
N GLY A 63 8.42 8.69 -2.39
CA GLY A 63 7.29 7.78 -2.63
C GLY A 63 7.61 6.30 -2.40
N LYS A 64 8.83 5.97 -1.95
CA LYS A 64 9.30 4.57 -1.82
C LYS A 64 9.19 4.11 -0.37
N VAL A 65 8.29 3.16 -0.13
CA VAL A 65 8.08 2.56 1.21
C VAL A 65 9.39 2.03 1.82
N ARG A 66 10.26 1.40 1.01
CA ARG A 66 11.56 0.87 1.47
C ARG A 66 12.54 1.97 1.88
N GLN A 67 12.55 3.10 1.18
CA GLN A 67 13.45 4.21 1.54
C GLN A 67 13.01 4.85 2.87
N PHE A 68 11.70 4.95 3.11
CA PHE A 68 11.18 5.40 4.38
C PHE A 68 11.54 4.46 5.54
N ALA A 69 11.35 3.15 5.36
CA ALA A 69 11.72 2.17 6.39
C ALA A 69 13.21 2.25 6.77
N MET A 70 14.09 2.42 5.79
CA MET A 70 15.53 2.57 6.00
C MET A 70 15.89 3.92 6.65
N LEU A 71 15.19 5.01 6.32
CA LEU A 71 15.39 6.31 6.97
C LEU A 71 14.95 6.24 8.45
N CYS A 72 13.80 5.66 8.75
CA CYS A 72 13.31 5.47 10.11
C CYS A 72 14.25 4.59 10.94
N SER A 73 14.74 3.47 10.39
CA SER A 73 15.69 2.63 11.10
C SER A 73 17.00 3.38 11.38
N ARG A 74 17.53 4.13 10.40
CA ARG A 74 18.75 4.93 10.59
C ARG A 74 18.58 6.05 11.61
N LEU A 75 17.43 6.73 11.61
CA LEU A 75 17.09 7.74 12.62
C LEU A 75 16.99 7.11 14.00
N SER A 76 16.33 5.96 14.14
CA SER A 76 16.22 5.26 15.43
C SER A 76 17.59 4.84 15.98
N THR A 77 18.48 4.31 15.13
CA THR A 77 19.82 3.94 15.56
C THR A 77 20.66 5.16 15.90
N ALA A 78 20.54 6.25 15.13
CA ALA A 78 21.25 7.49 15.41
C ALA A 78 20.81 8.12 16.73
N VAL A 79 19.49 8.15 17.02
CA VAL A 79 18.95 8.62 18.29
C VAL A 79 19.43 7.74 19.45
N ASN A 80 19.40 6.42 19.31
CA ASN A 80 19.87 5.50 20.35
C ASN A 80 21.38 5.60 20.61
N VAL A 81 22.17 5.92 19.58
CA VAL A 81 23.62 6.17 19.71
C VAL A 81 23.89 7.52 20.39
N LEU A 82 23.10 8.56 20.08
CA LEU A 82 23.25 9.89 20.68
C LEU A 82 22.72 9.98 22.12
N ALA A 83 21.68 9.20 22.46
CA ALA A 83 21.00 9.25 23.76
C ALA A 83 21.66 8.42 24.87
N GLY A 84 22.74 7.69 24.56
CA GLY A 84 23.43 6.81 25.52
C GLY A 84 22.62 5.55 25.88
N PRO A 85 23.28 4.47 26.36
CA PRO A 85 22.66 3.16 26.50
C PRO A 85 21.90 3.02 27.83
N HIS A 86 20.94 3.90 28.12
CA HIS A 86 20.05 3.67 29.26
C HIS A 86 18.86 2.79 28.85
N SER A 87 18.99 1.50 29.17
CA SER A 87 18.04 0.40 29.00
C SER A 87 17.67 0.01 27.57
N ARG A 88 18.09 -1.20 27.20
CA ARG A 88 17.72 -1.94 25.98
C ARG A 88 16.19 -2.05 25.84
N LEU A 89 15.57 -1.09 25.18
CA LEU A 89 14.33 -1.34 24.45
C LEU A 89 14.73 -2.04 23.16
N GLN A 90 14.64 -3.37 23.16
CA GLN A 90 14.76 -4.14 21.94
C GLN A 90 13.78 -3.55 20.92
N PRO A 91 14.24 -3.04 19.76
CA PRO A 91 13.33 -2.69 18.70
C PRO A 91 12.69 -4.01 18.31
N SER A 92 11.41 -4.18 18.65
CA SER A 92 10.61 -5.33 18.27
C SER A 92 10.41 -5.30 16.75
N THR A 93 11.47 -5.57 16.01
CA THR A 93 11.46 -5.94 14.59
C THR A 93 10.64 -7.23 14.37
N THR A 94 10.26 -7.91 15.46
CA THR A 94 9.34 -9.07 15.49
C THR A 94 7.89 -8.72 15.14
N ILE A 95 7.46 -7.44 15.17
CA ILE A 95 6.11 -7.08 14.70
C ILE A 95 6.02 -7.22 13.16
N CYS A 96 7.12 -6.98 12.45
CA CYS A 96 7.17 -7.00 10.98
C CYS A 96 7.01 -8.41 10.38
N SER A 97 7.45 -9.47 11.08
CA SER A 97 7.32 -10.85 10.61
C SER A 97 5.99 -11.51 11.00
N ARG A 98 5.30 -11.02 12.05
CA ARG A 98 4.04 -11.63 12.52
C ARG A 98 2.78 -11.09 11.85
N GLN A 99 2.72 -9.82 11.46
CA GLN A 99 1.49 -9.26 10.87
C GLN A 99 1.17 -9.80 9.46
N PHE A 100 2.17 -10.31 8.73
CA PHE A 100 1.96 -10.94 7.43
C PHE A 100 1.38 -12.36 7.52
N SER A 101 1.50 -13.01 8.69
CA SER A 101 1.00 -14.38 8.91
C SER A 101 -0.53 -14.48 8.96
N THR A 102 -1.24 -13.36 9.10
CA THR A 102 -2.71 -13.32 9.04
C THR A 102 -3.27 -13.11 7.64
N PHE A 103 -2.42 -13.00 6.61
CA PHE A 103 -2.88 -13.13 5.22
C PHE A 103 -3.20 -14.61 4.97
N ARG A 104 -4.29 -15.12 5.56
CA ARG A 104 -4.83 -16.43 5.21
C ARG A 104 -5.19 -16.36 3.73
N PRO A 105 -4.53 -17.11 2.83
CA PRO A 105 -5.07 -17.30 1.50
C PRO A 105 -6.48 -17.87 1.68
N ASN A 106 -7.45 -17.34 0.92
CA ASN A 106 -8.78 -17.93 0.86
C ASN A 106 -8.60 -19.43 0.59
N THR A 107 -8.87 -20.27 1.57
CA THR A 107 -8.96 -21.71 1.38
C THR A 107 -10.18 -21.94 0.50
N PRO A 108 -10.07 -22.62 -0.64
CA PRO A 108 -11.24 -22.93 -1.44
C PRO A 108 -12.11 -23.88 -0.61
N THR A 109 -13.36 -23.49 -0.40
CA THR A 109 -14.43 -24.40 -0.01
C THR A 109 -14.42 -25.55 -1.02
N ARG A 110 -13.94 -26.69 -0.52
CA ARG A 110 -14.08 -28.06 -1.01
C ARG A 110 -15.22 -28.19 -2.04
N ILE A 111 -14.89 -28.15 -3.34
CA ILE A 111 -15.76 -28.73 -4.38
C ILE A 111 -15.40 -30.21 -4.40
N LEU A 112 -16.11 -31.02 -3.63
CA LEU A 112 -16.22 -32.47 -3.79
C LEU A 112 -17.31 -32.96 -2.81
N THR A 113 -18.54 -33.01 -3.32
CA THR A 113 -19.55 -33.99 -2.89
C THR A 113 -20.51 -34.23 -4.06
N ALA A 114 -20.46 -35.47 -4.55
CA ALA A 114 -21.41 -36.20 -5.39
C ALA A 114 -21.65 -35.69 -6.82
#